data_AF-A0A925YUL3-F1
#
_entry.id   AF-A0A925YUL3-F1
#
_cell.length_a   1.000
_cell.length_b   1.000
_cell.length_c   1.000
_cell.angle_alpha   90.00
_cell.angle_beta   90.00
_cell.angle_gamma   90.00
#
_symmetry.space_group_name_H-M   'P 1'
#
loop_
_entity.id
_entity.type
_entity.pdbx_description
1 polymer ?
#
loop_
_entity_poly.entity_id
_entity_poly.type
_entity_poly.pdbx_seq_one_letter_code
_entity_poly.pdbx_strand_id
1 'polypeptide(L)'
;MSHAPHTQTELTVLDMIEHSPVGAVPHTPTYQDALRKLHATHQVYSSADFKDGHVTARSLSKLPLFYANNLDALVAGQVDASALESNDRIFDRYVQSLAEALRAKAESQRLRVVGRPIQHRKHHGPGEAPAVHDPVHSIFLVPGTGPHPGLSGNYLYGSLHEVIHAGAPSTWTVGLHDSDDGSSSLNAAALPEALATLQDVIASAPFELSELAALGFKSN
;
A
#
# COMPACT_ATOMS: atom_id res chain seq x y z
N MET A 1 14.01 2.81 35.65
CA MET A 1 13.52 4.19 35.55
C MET A 1 12.92 4.35 34.15
N SER A 2 11.62 4.59 34.10
CA SER A 2 10.81 4.59 32.89
C SER A 2 11.14 5.82 32.03
N HIS A 3 11.85 5.63 30.93
CA HIS A 3 11.91 6.64 29.88
C HIS A 3 10.50 6.77 29.30
N ALA A 4 9.84 7.91 29.51
CA ALA A 4 8.77 8.31 28.61
C ALA A 4 9.42 8.42 27.22
N PRO A 5 9.02 7.60 26.23
CA PRO A 5 9.71 7.54 24.94
C PRO A 5 9.63 8.85 24.15
N HIS A 6 8.73 9.76 24.55
CA HIS A 6 8.50 11.06 23.94
C HIS A 6 8.60 12.20 24.94
N THR A 7 9.10 13.34 24.48
CA THR A 7 9.05 14.59 25.24
C THR A 7 7.61 15.10 25.36
N GLN A 8 7.29 15.88 26.40
CA GLN A 8 5.96 16.47 26.57
C GLN A 8 5.49 17.24 25.32
N THR A 9 6.42 17.90 24.63
CA THR A 9 6.16 18.64 23.39
C THR A 9 5.77 17.71 22.24
N GLU A 10 6.44 16.56 22.10
CA GLU A 10 6.10 15.56 21.07
C GLU A 10 4.71 14.97 21.30
N LEU A 11 4.36 14.61 22.54
CA LEU A 11 3.02 14.16 22.90
C LEU A 11 1.96 15.21 22.57
N THR A 12 2.26 16.48 22.87
CA THR A 12 1.36 17.60 22.54
C THR A 12 1.16 17.72 21.03
N VAL A 13 2.22 17.61 20.22
CA VAL A 13 2.12 17.64 18.75
C VAL A 13 1.27 16.49 18.23
N LEU A 14 1.47 15.26 18.74
CA LEU A 14 0.66 14.10 18.38
C LEU A 14 -0.83 14.34 18.68
N ASP A 15 -1.14 14.82 19.89
CA ASP A 15 -2.52 15.13 20.28
C ASP A 15 -3.12 16.23 19.39
N MET A 16 -2.35 17.26 19.03
CA MET A 16 -2.81 18.32 18.14
C MET A 16 -3.16 17.80 16.74
N ILE A 17 -2.33 16.91 16.18
CA ILE A 17 -2.60 16.29 14.88
C ILE A 17 -3.89 15.47 14.95
N GLU A 18 -4.06 14.65 15.99
CA GLU A 18 -5.23 13.76 16.15
C GLU A 18 -6.56 14.50 16.31
N HIS A 19 -6.54 15.68 16.94
CA HIS A 19 -7.75 16.50 17.14
C HIS A 19 -7.99 17.49 15.98
N SER A 20 -7.07 17.57 15.02
CA SER A 20 -7.18 18.48 13.89
C SER A 20 -7.75 17.76 12.67
N PRO A 21 -8.84 18.28 12.05
CA PRO A 21 -9.44 17.63 10.87
C PRO A 21 -8.51 17.63 9.65
N VAL A 22 -7.46 18.46 9.65
CA VAL A 22 -6.48 18.59 8.58
C VAL A 22 -5.06 18.25 9.04
N GLY A 23 -4.88 17.83 10.30
CA GLY A 23 -3.56 17.53 10.86
C GLY A 23 -2.63 18.74 11.00
N ALA A 24 -3.19 19.95 11.14
CA ALA A 24 -2.39 21.17 11.25
C ALA A 24 -1.65 21.28 12.59
N VAL A 25 -0.41 21.76 12.53
CA VAL A 25 0.44 22.04 13.68
C VAL A 25 0.99 23.48 13.58
N PRO A 26 1.12 24.24 14.68
CA PRO A 26 1.69 25.58 14.65
C PRO A 26 3.08 25.63 14.01
N HIS A 27 3.31 26.67 13.21
CA HIS A 27 4.58 26.87 12.52
C HIS A 27 5.59 27.65 13.35
N THR A 28 5.85 27.21 14.58
CA THR A 28 6.89 27.78 15.45
C THR A 28 8.08 26.81 15.57
N PRO A 29 9.31 27.30 15.81
CA PRO A 29 10.50 26.45 15.81
C PRO A 29 10.39 25.22 16.70
N THR A 30 9.84 25.37 17.91
CA THR A 30 9.67 24.27 18.87
C THR A 30 8.77 23.14 18.35
N TYR A 31 7.66 23.48 17.71
CA TYR A 31 6.75 22.48 17.15
C TYR A 31 7.33 21.83 15.90
N GLN A 32 8.03 22.61 15.06
CA GLN A 32 8.69 22.09 13.87
C GLN A 32 9.84 21.13 14.20
N ASP A 33 10.60 21.40 15.27
CA ASP A 33 11.64 20.49 15.75
C ASP A 33 11.06 19.19 16.32
N ALA A 34 9.96 19.26 17.08
CA ALA A 34 9.26 18.07 17.56
C ALA A 34 8.68 17.25 16.40
N LEU A 35 8.03 17.92 15.44
CA LEU A 35 7.50 17.30 14.23
C LEU A 35 8.60 16.58 13.43
N ARG A 36 9.76 17.22 13.22
CA ARG A 36 10.89 16.58 12.52
C ARG A 36 11.34 15.28 13.19
N LYS A 37 11.38 15.23 14.52
CA LYS A 37 11.71 14.01 15.27
C LYS A 37 10.63 12.94 15.13
N LEU A 38 9.36 13.34 15.14
CA LEU A 38 8.22 12.42 14.97
C LEU A 38 8.19 11.80 13.56
N HIS A 39 8.54 12.58 12.52
CA HIS A 39 8.76 12.04 11.17
C HIS A 39 9.94 11.06 11.14
N ALA A 40 11.08 11.43 11.73
CA ALA A 40 12.27 10.58 11.77
C ALA A 40 12.08 9.28 12.60
N THR A 41 11.01 9.19 13.39
CA THR A 41 10.65 8.01 14.20
C THR A 41 9.36 7.35 13.71
N HIS A 42 8.90 7.72 12.51
CA HIS A 42 7.72 7.16 11.83
C HIS A 42 6.45 7.20 12.69
N GLN A 43 6.35 8.18 13.61
CA GLN A 43 5.17 8.42 14.43
C GLN A 43 4.18 9.37 13.75
N VAL A 44 4.66 10.17 12.81
CA VAL A 44 3.88 11.11 12.01
C VAL A 44 4.30 10.98 10.55
N TYR A 45 3.32 11.09 9.66
CA TYR A 45 3.47 11.09 8.22
C TYR A 45 2.83 12.34 7.62
N SER A 46 3.26 12.72 6.41
CA SER A 46 2.64 13.81 5.65
C SER A 46 1.24 13.42 5.17
N SER A 47 0.26 14.32 5.28
CA SER A 47 -1.09 14.06 4.79
C SER A 47 -1.11 14.00 3.26
N ALA A 48 -1.85 13.03 2.72
CA ALA A 48 -2.10 12.94 1.29
C ALA A 48 -3.17 13.94 0.80
N ASP A 49 -3.98 14.46 1.71
CA ASP A 49 -5.19 15.22 1.38
C ASP A 49 -5.09 16.70 1.72
N PHE A 50 -4.23 17.06 2.67
CA PHE A 50 -4.06 18.44 3.11
C PHE A 50 -2.60 18.86 2.95
N LYS A 51 -2.39 19.94 2.20
CA LYS A 51 -1.08 20.57 2.08
C LYS A 51 -0.58 20.99 3.47
N ASP A 52 0.66 20.64 3.78
CA ASP A 52 1.30 20.89 5.09
C ASP A 52 0.54 20.24 6.27
N GLY A 53 -0.37 19.31 5.99
CA GLY A 53 -1.09 18.53 6.98
C GLY A 53 -0.33 17.28 7.37
N HIS A 54 -0.69 16.72 8.52
CA HIS A 54 -0.03 15.54 9.09
C HIS A 54 -1.04 14.48 9.53
N VAL A 55 -0.60 13.23 9.57
CA VAL A 55 -1.36 12.10 10.11
C VAL A 55 -0.44 11.30 11.03
N THR A 56 -0.98 10.76 12.10
CA THR A 56 -0.18 9.96 13.06
C THR A 56 -0.15 8.48 12.63
N ALA A 57 0.91 7.75 13.00
CA ALA A 57 0.94 6.29 12.85
C ALA A 57 -0.25 5.62 13.57
N ARG A 58 -0.65 6.18 14.73
CA ARG A 58 -1.78 5.70 15.53
C ARG A 58 -3.13 5.84 14.83
N SER A 59 -3.34 6.92 14.06
CA SER A 59 -4.58 7.10 13.28
C SER A 59 -4.58 6.18 12.06
N LEU A 60 -3.46 6.09 11.34
CA LEU A 60 -3.31 5.21 10.19
C LEU A 60 -3.45 3.72 10.53
N SER A 61 -2.95 3.27 11.69
CA SER A 61 -3.05 1.86 12.09
C SER A 61 -4.47 1.39 12.40
N LYS A 62 -5.43 2.31 12.53
CA LYS A 62 -6.86 1.99 12.71
C LYS A 62 -7.61 1.93 11.39
N LEU A 63 -6.98 2.33 10.28
CA LEU A 63 -7.62 2.36 8.99
C LEU A 63 -7.75 0.94 8.42
N PRO A 64 -8.81 0.68 7.64
CA PRO A 64 -8.99 -0.61 6.99
C PRO A 64 -7.89 -0.90 5.97
N LEU A 65 -7.58 -2.18 5.82
CA LEU A 65 -6.72 -2.72 4.76
C LEU A 65 -7.61 -3.24 3.64
N PHE A 66 -7.18 -3.08 2.38
CA PHE A 66 -7.95 -3.54 1.23
C PHE A 66 -7.15 -4.53 0.42
N TYR A 67 -7.64 -5.76 0.32
CA TYR A 67 -7.12 -6.83 -0.54
C TYR A 67 -8.27 -7.79 -0.81
N ALA A 68 -8.11 -8.71 -1.76
CA ALA A 68 -9.17 -9.65 -2.11
C ALA A 68 -9.67 -10.42 -0.88
N ASN A 69 -10.99 -10.41 -0.61
CA ASN A 69 -11.59 -11.06 0.57
C ASN A 69 -11.40 -12.58 0.58
N ASN A 70 -11.20 -13.16 -0.59
CA ASN A 70 -10.93 -14.59 -0.76
C ASN A 70 -9.47 -14.88 -1.08
N LEU A 71 -8.55 -13.96 -0.73
CA LEU A 71 -7.11 -14.19 -0.85
C LEU A 71 -6.67 -15.40 -0.01
N ASP A 72 -7.19 -15.56 1.21
CA ASP A 72 -6.88 -16.72 2.06
C ASP A 72 -7.38 -18.04 1.45
N ALA A 73 -8.51 -18.00 0.73
CA ALA A 73 -9.01 -19.16 0.01
C ALA A 73 -8.10 -19.52 -1.18
N LEU A 74 -7.51 -18.52 -1.85
CA LEU A 74 -6.49 -18.75 -2.89
C LEU A 74 -5.24 -19.37 -2.27
N VAL A 75 -4.78 -18.87 -1.12
CA VAL A 75 -3.63 -19.42 -0.36
C VAL A 75 -3.87 -20.88 0.02
N ALA A 76 -5.08 -21.20 0.46
CA ALA A 76 -5.47 -22.56 0.84
C ALA A 76 -5.73 -23.49 -0.36
N GLY A 77 -5.58 -23.01 -1.60
CA GLY A 77 -5.89 -23.76 -2.82
C GLY A 77 -7.37 -24.12 -2.97
N GLN A 78 -8.27 -23.37 -2.31
CA GLN A 78 -9.71 -23.61 -2.30
C GLN A 78 -10.44 -22.92 -3.45
N VAL A 79 -9.82 -21.89 -4.05
CA VAL A 79 -10.35 -21.17 -5.21
C VAL A 79 -9.25 -20.97 -6.25
N ASP A 80 -9.65 -20.92 -7.52
CA ASP A 80 -8.78 -20.55 -8.62
C ASP A 80 -8.61 -19.03 -8.73
N ALA A 81 -7.57 -18.62 -9.45
CA ALA A 81 -7.28 -17.23 -9.81
C ALA A 81 -8.50 -16.46 -10.35
N SER A 82 -9.29 -17.11 -11.22
CA SER A 82 -10.46 -16.51 -11.87
C SER A 82 -11.62 -16.25 -10.91
N ALA A 83 -11.61 -16.86 -9.73
CA ALA A 83 -12.61 -16.66 -8.68
C ALA A 83 -12.20 -15.58 -7.67
N LEU A 84 -10.98 -15.04 -7.75
CA LEU A 84 -10.50 -13.97 -6.87
C LEU A 84 -11.36 -12.71 -7.01
N GLU A 85 -11.60 -12.00 -5.91
CA GLU A 85 -12.30 -10.72 -5.94
C GLU A 85 -11.65 -9.78 -6.95
N SER A 86 -12.46 -9.25 -7.87
CA SER A 86 -12.00 -8.33 -8.90
C SER A 86 -11.40 -7.06 -8.30
N ASN A 87 -10.36 -6.52 -8.95
CA ASN A 87 -9.70 -5.27 -8.54
C ASN A 87 -10.68 -4.08 -8.44
N ASP A 88 -11.70 -4.00 -9.29
CA ASP A 88 -12.74 -2.98 -9.19
C ASP A 88 -13.45 -3.00 -7.83
N ARG A 89 -13.83 -4.19 -7.35
CA ARG A 89 -14.52 -4.34 -6.06
C ARG A 89 -13.61 -4.03 -4.87
N ILE A 90 -12.33 -4.38 -4.95
CA ILE A 90 -11.33 -4.00 -3.93
C ILE A 90 -11.23 -2.48 -3.86
N PHE A 91 -11.12 -1.82 -5.02
CA PHE A 91 -11.02 -0.36 -5.10
C PHE A 91 -12.32 0.34 -4.67
N ASP A 92 -13.50 -0.22 -4.98
CA ASP A 92 -14.79 0.30 -4.54
C ASP A 92 -14.89 0.34 -3.01
N ARG A 93 -14.42 -0.71 -2.32
CA ARG A 93 -14.39 -0.75 -0.86
C ARG A 93 -13.50 0.35 -0.28
N TYR A 94 -12.35 0.59 -0.90
CA TYR A 94 -11.47 1.70 -0.55
C TYR A 94 -12.16 3.06 -0.73
N VAL A 95 -12.76 3.33 -1.89
CA VAL A 95 -13.43 4.62 -2.13
C VAL A 95 -14.58 4.82 -1.14
N GLN A 96 -15.36 3.77 -0.85
CA GLN A 96 -16.48 3.84 0.08
C GLN A 96 -16.06 4.11 1.53
N SER A 97 -14.87 3.66 1.94
CA SER A 97 -14.37 3.92 3.30
C SER A 97 -13.93 5.36 3.53
N LEU A 98 -13.70 6.13 2.46
CA LEU A 98 -13.25 7.52 2.56
C LEU A 98 -14.39 8.47 2.92
N ALA A 99 -14.01 9.58 3.56
CA ALA A 99 -14.87 10.75 3.72
C ALA A 99 -15.35 11.25 2.34
N GLU A 100 -16.60 11.71 2.27
CA GLU A 100 -17.27 12.07 1.02
C GLU A 100 -16.45 13.07 0.17
N ALA A 101 -15.84 14.06 0.83
CA ALA A 101 -15.01 15.07 0.18
C ALA A 101 -13.77 14.51 -0.55
N LEU A 102 -13.31 13.29 -0.20
CA LEU A 102 -12.13 12.67 -0.77
C LEU A 102 -12.44 11.67 -1.89
N ARG A 103 -13.70 11.23 -2.00
CA ARG A 103 -14.08 10.14 -2.92
C ARG A 103 -13.85 10.49 -4.38
N ALA A 104 -14.16 11.72 -4.79
CA ALA A 104 -13.94 12.16 -6.18
C ALA A 104 -12.46 12.15 -6.57
N LYS A 105 -11.58 12.56 -5.66
CA LYS A 105 -10.11 12.52 -5.86
C LYS A 105 -9.58 11.08 -5.87
N ALA A 106 -10.11 10.22 -5.01
CA ALA A 106 -9.77 8.80 -5.05
C ALA A 106 -10.19 8.17 -6.38
N GLU A 107 -11.41 8.43 -6.84
CA GLU A 107 -11.92 7.88 -8.09
C GLU A 107 -11.15 8.33 -9.33
N SER A 108 -10.57 9.53 -9.34
CA SER A 108 -9.72 9.95 -10.46
C SER A 108 -8.47 9.08 -10.62
N GLN A 109 -8.08 8.31 -9.59
CA GLN A 109 -6.95 7.39 -9.62
C GLN A 109 -7.34 5.96 -10.03
N ARG A 110 -8.62 5.66 -10.27
CA ARG A 110 -9.09 4.30 -10.59
C ARG A 110 -8.35 3.67 -11.77
N LEU A 111 -8.20 4.41 -12.88
CA LEU A 111 -7.50 3.89 -14.06
C LEU A 111 -6.02 3.60 -13.78
N ARG A 112 -5.38 4.35 -12.87
CA ARG A 112 -3.99 4.13 -12.46
C ARG A 112 -3.85 2.86 -11.62
N VAL A 113 -4.77 2.66 -10.68
CA VAL A 113 -4.72 1.60 -9.67
C VAL A 113 -5.29 0.28 -10.21
N VAL A 114 -6.49 0.32 -10.78
CA VAL A 114 -7.21 -0.86 -11.31
C VAL A 114 -6.88 -1.10 -12.78
N GLY A 115 -6.77 -0.01 -13.55
CA GLY A 115 -6.71 -0.04 -15.03
C GLY A 115 -5.39 -0.52 -15.62
N ARG A 116 -4.50 -1.15 -14.85
CA ARG A 116 -3.35 -1.89 -15.37
C ARG A 116 -3.62 -3.40 -15.36
N PRO A 117 -4.46 -3.95 -16.27
CA PRO A 117 -4.30 -5.35 -16.60
C PRO A 117 -2.89 -5.47 -17.17
N ILE A 118 -2.02 -6.22 -16.49
CA ILE A 118 -0.74 -6.61 -17.08
C ILE A 118 -1.12 -7.37 -18.34
N GLN A 119 -0.96 -6.72 -19.49
CA GLN A 119 -1.35 -7.26 -20.78
C GLN A 119 -0.40 -8.42 -21.08
N HIS A 120 -0.75 -9.61 -20.60
CA HIS A 120 -0.13 -10.84 -21.05
C HIS A 120 -0.61 -11.06 -22.50
N ARG A 121 0.12 -10.49 -23.47
CA ARG A 121 0.02 -10.92 -24.85
C ARG A 121 0.46 -12.38 -24.89
N LYS A 122 -0.51 -13.29 -24.98
CA LYS A 122 -0.33 -14.70 -25.31
C LYS A 122 0.52 -14.81 -26.58
N HIS A 123 1.83 -15.03 -26.45
CA HIS A 123 2.66 -15.43 -27.58
C HIS A 123 2.53 -16.94 -27.70
N HIS A 124 1.60 -17.39 -28.55
CA HIS A 124 1.52 -18.81 -28.91
C HIS A 124 2.65 -19.14 -29.89
N GLY A 125 3.60 -19.96 -29.47
CA GLY A 125 4.52 -20.65 -30.38
C GLY A 125 3.80 -21.78 -31.13
N PRO A 126 4.17 -22.10 -32.37
CA PRO A 126 3.54 -23.18 -33.12
C PRO A 126 3.94 -24.54 -32.51
N GLY A 127 2.98 -25.27 -31.92
CA GLY A 127 3.12 -26.70 -31.65
C GLY A 127 3.08 -27.17 -30.18
N GLU A 128 3.01 -26.28 -29.19
CA GLU A 128 2.82 -26.67 -27.78
C GLU A 128 1.44 -26.24 -27.28
N ALA A 129 0.72 -27.16 -26.62
CA ALA A 129 -0.47 -26.81 -25.85
C ALA A 129 0.02 -26.13 -24.56
N PRO A 130 -0.13 -24.80 -24.38
CA PRO A 130 0.24 -24.18 -23.13
C PRO A 130 -0.75 -24.64 -22.06
N ALA A 131 -0.27 -24.90 -20.84
CA ALA A 131 -1.15 -24.94 -19.69
C ALA A 131 -1.91 -23.60 -19.65
N VAL A 132 -3.21 -23.65 -19.92
CA VAL A 132 -4.07 -22.47 -20.01
C VAL A 132 -4.53 -22.16 -18.59
N HIS A 133 -3.79 -21.32 -17.87
CA HIS A 133 -4.34 -20.63 -16.71
C HIS A 133 -4.20 -19.13 -16.88
N ASP A 134 -5.17 -18.39 -16.38
CA ASP A 134 -5.15 -16.94 -16.41
C ASP A 134 -4.17 -16.44 -15.33
N PRO A 135 -3.24 -15.54 -15.68
CA PRO A 135 -2.27 -15.03 -14.73
C PRO A 135 -2.99 -14.28 -13.61
N VAL A 136 -2.53 -14.49 -12.38
CA VAL A 136 -3.09 -13.77 -11.23
C VAL A 136 -2.64 -12.32 -11.27
N HIS A 137 -3.57 -11.40 -11.06
CA HIS A 137 -3.30 -10.00 -10.80
C HIS A 137 -4.33 -9.46 -9.80
N SER A 138 -3.88 -9.24 -8.56
CA SER A 138 -4.71 -8.71 -7.48
C SER A 138 -4.10 -7.42 -6.95
N ILE A 139 -4.90 -6.37 -6.86
CA ILE A 139 -4.48 -5.16 -6.15
C ILE A 139 -4.65 -5.31 -4.64
N PHE A 140 -3.94 -4.47 -3.90
CA PHE A 140 -4.16 -4.22 -2.49
C PHE A 140 -3.87 -2.75 -2.16
N LEU A 141 -4.46 -2.23 -1.10
CA LEU A 141 -4.21 -0.89 -0.58
C LEU A 141 -3.97 -0.97 0.92
N VAL A 142 -2.89 -0.31 1.38
CA VAL A 142 -2.47 -0.28 2.77
C VAL A 142 -2.23 1.16 3.23
N PRO A 143 -2.55 1.51 4.49
CA PRO A 143 -2.20 2.80 5.05
C PRO A 143 -0.69 3.00 5.02
N GLY A 144 -0.25 4.19 4.58
CA GLY A 144 1.17 4.49 4.46
C GLY A 144 1.43 5.72 3.62
N THR A 145 2.72 6.04 3.46
CA THR A 145 3.17 7.15 2.63
C THR A 145 4.40 6.78 1.84
N GLY A 146 4.72 7.56 0.81
CA GLY A 146 5.96 7.42 0.06
C GLY A 146 6.74 8.73 0.04
N PRO A 147 7.79 8.80 -0.79
CA PRO A 147 8.45 10.07 -1.10
C PRO A 147 7.46 11.10 -1.66
N HIS A 148 6.37 10.64 -2.27
CA HIS A 148 5.26 11.47 -2.73
C HIS A 148 4.01 11.15 -1.88
N PRO A 149 3.03 12.07 -1.82
CA PRO A 149 1.75 11.81 -1.17
C PRO A 149 1.14 10.47 -1.61
N GLY A 150 0.54 9.73 -0.68
CA GLY A 150 -0.25 8.55 -1.01
C GLY A 150 -1.53 8.92 -1.77
N LEU A 151 -2.34 7.91 -2.07
CA LEU A 151 -3.73 8.11 -2.44
C LEU A 151 -4.51 8.76 -1.28
N SER A 152 -5.70 9.26 -1.58
CA SER A 152 -6.58 9.86 -0.57
C SER A 152 -6.82 8.92 0.61
N GLY A 153 -6.80 9.49 1.82
CA GLY A 153 -6.79 8.74 3.07
C GLY A 153 -5.42 8.19 3.48
N ASN A 154 -4.33 8.65 2.85
CA ASN A 154 -2.96 8.18 3.13
C ASN A 154 -2.79 6.68 2.85
N TYR A 155 -3.14 6.26 1.63
CA TYR A 155 -2.98 4.88 1.17
C TYR A 155 -1.88 4.75 0.13
N LEU A 156 -1.04 3.73 0.27
CA LEU A 156 -0.24 3.18 -0.81
C LEU A 156 -1.09 2.15 -1.56
N TYR A 157 -0.89 2.02 -2.87
CA TYR A 157 -1.50 0.96 -3.66
C TYR A 157 -0.44 0.00 -4.16
N GLY A 158 -0.77 -1.28 -4.15
CA GLY A 158 0.12 -2.34 -4.61
C GLY A 158 -0.58 -3.39 -5.43
N SER A 159 0.21 -4.29 -5.99
CA SER A 159 -0.28 -5.45 -6.72
C SER A 159 0.56 -6.69 -6.43
N LEU A 160 -0.12 -7.82 -6.34
CA LEU A 160 0.45 -9.16 -6.42
C LEU A 160 0.14 -9.68 -7.81
N HIS A 161 1.15 -10.05 -8.59
CA HIS A 161 0.93 -10.60 -9.92
C HIS A 161 1.93 -11.67 -10.34
N GLU A 162 1.45 -12.57 -11.20
CA GLU A 162 2.26 -13.60 -11.85
C GLU A 162 2.98 -13.02 -13.08
N VAL A 163 4.26 -13.36 -13.21
CA VAL A 163 5.10 -13.03 -14.37
C VAL A 163 5.40 -14.33 -15.11
N ILE A 164 4.79 -14.51 -16.27
CA ILE A 164 4.96 -15.69 -17.12
C ILE A 164 6.23 -15.54 -17.96
N HIS A 165 7.11 -16.55 -17.91
CA HIS A 165 8.34 -16.61 -18.70
C HIS A 165 8.26 -17.68 -19.79
N ALA A 166 8.81 -17.41 -20.97
CA ALA A 166 8.86 -18.39 -22.04
C ALA A 166 9.94 -19.45 -21.75
N GLY A 167 9.52 -20.73 -21.63
CA GLY A 167 10.44 -21.85 -21.41
C GLY A 167 11.04 -21.92 -19.99
N ALA A 168 10.49 -21.17 -19.03
CA ALA A 168 10.92 -21.18 -17.64
C ALA A 168 9.71 -21.13 -16.69
N PRO A 169 9.85 -21.52 -15.41
CA PRO A 169 8.78 -21.37 -14.43
C PRO A 169 8.37 -19.91 -14.28
N SER A 170 7.06 -19.64 -14.13
CA SER A 170 6.56 -18.31 -13.77
C SER A 170 7.16 -17.83 -12.46
N THR A 171 7.41 -16.52 -12.36
CA THR A 171 7.77 -15.87 -11.10
C THR A 171 6.64 -14.98 -10.62
N TRP A 172 6.79 -14.39 -9.44
CA TRP A 172 5.78 -13.55 -8.82
C TRP A 172 6.38 -12.21 -8.41
N THR A 173 5.57 -11.16 -8.46
CA THR A 173 6.00 -9.82 -8.04
C THR A 173 4.98 -9.25 -7.07
N VAL A 174 5.48 -8.72 -5.96
CA VAL A 174 4.75 -7.85 -5.03
C VAL A 174 5.30 -6.45 -5.21
N GLY A 175 4.47 -5.53 -5.69
CA GLY A 175 4.83 -4.13 -5.92
C GLY A 175 3.94 -3.18 -5.15
N LEU A 176 4.50 -2.08 -4.66
CA LEU A 176 3.79 -0.98 -4.01
C LEU A 176 4.20 0.35 -4.62
N HIS A 177 3.26 1.29 -4.62
CA HIS A 177 3.40 2.60 -5.21
C HIS A 177 2.73 3.68 -4.33
N ASP A 178 3.32 4.86 -4.31
CA ASP A 178 2.63 6.09 -3.95
C ASP A 178 1.89 6.70 -5.16
N SER A 179 1.31 7.89 -5.00
CA SER A 179 0.46 8.49 -6.04
C SER A 179 1.21 9.07 -7.24
N ASP A 180 2.55 9.14 -7.22
CA ASP A 180 3.34 9.89 -8.21
C ASP A 180 4.69 9.21 -8.51
N ASP A 181 4.60 7.89 -8.70
CA ASP A 181 5.65 6.97 -9.21
C ASP A 181 6.75 6.55 -8.22
N GLY A 182 6.72 6.99 -6.97
CA GLY A 182 7.50 6.34 -5.92
C GLY A 182 7.07 4.87 -5.83
N SER A 183 8.01 3.94 -5.99
CA SER A 183 7.69 2.52 -6.07
C SER A 183 8.71 1.64 -5.39
N SER A 184 8.25 0.50 -4.87
CA SER A 184 9.09 -0.53 -4.29
C SER A 184 8.56 -1.90 -4.67
N SER A 185 9.44 -2.85 -5.00
CA SER A 185 9.03 -4.18 -5.46
C SER A 185 9.93 -5.30 -4.94
N LEU A 186 9.33 -6.48 -4.78
CA LEU A 186 10.01 -7.73 -4.46
C LEU A 186 9.57 -8.81 -5.45
N ASN A 187 10.53 -9.59 -5.94
CA ASN A 187 10.27 -10.75 -6.79
C ASN A 187 10.43 -12.03 -5.98
N ALA A 188 9.45 -12.91 -6.11
CA ALA A 188 9.40 -14.21 -5.46
C ALA A 188 9.41 -15.32 -6.52
N ALA A 189 10.00 -16.47 -6.18
CA ALA A 189 10.11 -17.60 -7.09
C ALA A 189 8.79 -18.39 -7.23
N ALA A 190 7.91 -18.30 -6.23
CA ALA A 190 6.66 -19.04 -6.19
C ALA A 190 5.54 -18.25 -5.49
N LEU A 191 4.28 -18.63 -5.77
CA LEU A 191 3.10 -18.00 -5.19
C LEU A 191 3.10 -18.00 -3.65
N PRO A 192 3.42 -19.11 -2.94
CA PRO A 192 3.44 -19.10 -1.48
C PRO A 192 4.42 -18.07 -0.88
N GLU A 193 5.58 -17.87 -1.52
CA GLU A 193 6.57 -16.87 -1.09
C GLU A 193 6.04 -15.45 -1.32
N ALA A 194 5.46 -15.18 -2.49
CA ALA A 194 4.85 -13.89 -2.79
C ALA A 194 3.70 -13.55 -1.84
N LEU A 195 2.90 -14.55 -1.46
CA LEU A 195 1.82 -14.41 -0.48
C LEU A 195 2.34 -14.14 0.92
N ALA A 196 3.41 -14.82 1.35
CA ALA A 196 4.06 -14.52 2.63
C ALA A 196 4.59 -13.08 2.66
N THR A 197 5.24 -12.63 1.58
CA THR A 197 5.67 -11.22 1.45
C THR A 197 4.49 -10.25 1.54
N LEU A 198 3.37 -10.54 0.87
CA LEU A 198 2.17 -9.71 0.95
C LEU A 198 1.63 -9.65 2.40
N GLN A 199 1.61 -10.77 3.13
CA GLN A 199 1.21 -10.79 4.52
C GLN A 199 2.12 -9.96 5.42
N ASP A 200 3.45 -10.03 5.21
CA ASP A 200 4.41 -9.21 5.95
C ASP A 200 4.21 -7.71 5.68
N VAL A 201 3.95 -7.33 4.42
CA VAL A 201 3.60 -5.95 4.05
C VAL A 201 2.33 -5.49 4.78
N ILE A 202 1.26 -6.29 4.72
CA ILE A 202 -0.02 -5.96 5.35
C ILE A 202 0.14 -5.82 6.87
N ALA A 203 0.88 -6.74 7.50
CA ALA A 203 1.13 -6.73 8.95
C ALA A 203 2.02 -5.57 9.40
N SER A 204 2.85 -5.02 8.51
CA SER A 204 3.75 -3.91 8.81
C SER A 204 3.10 -2.54 8.67
N ALA A 205 1.92 -2.44 8.05
CA ALA A 205 1.23 -1.16 7.88
C ALA A 205 0.81 -0.54 9.23
N PRO A 206 0.95 0.80 9.42
CA PRO A 206 1.43 1.77 8.44
C PRO A 206 2.96 1.88 8.38
N PHE A 207 3.47 2.26 7.21
CA PHE A 207 4.89 2.52 6.97
C PHE A 207 5.09 3.59 5.89
N GLU A 208 6.30 4.14 5.84
CA GLU A 208 6.83 4.84 4.68
C GLU A 208 7.41 3.83 3.67
N LEU A 209 7.22 4.06 2.38
CA LEU A 209 7.64 3.14 1.30
C LEU A 209 9.13 2.76 1.38
N SER A 210 9.98 3.66 1.87
CA SER A 210 11.41 3.44 2.09
C SER A 210 11.70 2.36 3.14
N GLU A 211 10.80 2.14 4.11
CA GLU A 211 10.95 1.15 5.17
C GLU A 211 10.83 -0.30 4.65
N LEU A 212 10.19 -0.50 3.50
CA LEU A 212 10.09 -1.83 2.87
C LEU A 212 11.44 -2.44 2.48
N ALA A 213 12.51 -1.64 2.42
CA ALA A 213 13.87 -2.16 2.26
C ALA A 213 14.23 -3.17 3.36
N ALA A 214 13.69 -3.02 4.58
CA ALA A 214 13.89 -3.98 5.67
C ALA A 214 13.23 -5.35 5.40
N LEU A 215 12.20 -5.38 4.54
CA LEU A 215 11.56 -6.60 4.05
C LEU A 215 12.18 -7.12 2.74
N GLY A 216 13.29 -6.52 2.29
CA GLY A 216 14.00 -6.93 1.07
C GLY A 216 13.44 -6.35 -0.23
N PHE A 217 12.51 -5.38 -0.15
CA PHE A 217 12.04 -4.68 -1.34
C PHE A 217 13.12 -3.78 -1.94
N LYS A 218 13.06 -3.61 -3.25
CA LYS A 218 13.90 -2.69 -4.01
C LYS A 218 13.09 -1.48 -4.44
N SER A 219 13.49 -0.30 -3.95
CA SER A 219 12.95 0.97 -4.42
C SER A 219 13.47 1.30 -5.81
N ASN A 220 12.62 1.91 -6.64
CA ASN A 220 13.01 2.51 -7.92
C ASN A 220 13.09 4.03 -7.81
#